data_AF-A0AAN7ENS0-F1
#
_entry.id   AF-A0AAN7ENS0-F1
#
_cell.length_a   1.000
_cell.length_b   1.000
_cell.length_c   1.000
_cell.angle_alpha   90.00
_cell.angle_beta   90.00
_cell.angle_gamma   90.00
#
_symmetry.space_group_name_H-M   'P 1'
#
loop_
_entity.id
_entity.type
_entity.pdbx_description
1 polymer ?
#
loop_
_entity_poly.entity_id
_entity_poly.type
_entity_poly.pdbx_seq_one_letter_code
_entity_poly.pdbx_strand_id
1 'polypeptide(L)'
;MWLRVENFVDKVKAWWESFLFQGNPSFILAKKLAALKLDLKKWNEVEFGNVTFKKQQLWNKLNDLDVREETHPLTVEEKFEQVNLRTDIEKLTFFEEISWR
;
A
#
# COMPACT_ATOMS: atom_id res chain seq x y z
N MET A 1 0.19 -3.12 -4.27
CA MET A 1 -0.26 -3.98 -3.15
C MET A 1 -1.52 -4.77 -3.51
N TRP A 2 -2.62 -4.10 -3.89
CA TRP A 2 -3.86 -4.70 -4.40
C TRP A 2 -3.70 -5.71 -5.56
N LEU A 3 -2.69 -5.55 -6.44
CA LEU A 3 -2.34 -6.51 -7.51
C LEU A 3 -2.02 -7.94 -7.01
N ARG A 4 -1.67 -8.11 -5.73
CA ARG A 4 -1.34 -9.42 -5.14
C ARG A 4 -2.47 -10.01 -4.30
N VAL A 5 -3.62 -9.34 -4.21
CA VAL A 5 -4.77 -9.84 -3.45
C VAL A 5 -5.42 -10.96 -4.24
N GLU A 6 -5.74 -12.07 -3.56
CA GLU A 6 -6.54 -13.15 -4.15
C GLU A 6 -7.86 -12.59 -4.68
N ASN A 7 -8.28 -13.01 -5.88
CA ASN A 7 -9.46 -12.48 -6.58
C ASN A 7 -9.34 -11.05 -7.13
N PHE A 8 -8.12 -10.51 -7.27
CA PHE A 8 -7.89 -9.23 -7.96
C PHE A 8 -8.61 -9.14 -9.31
N VAL A 9 -8.42 -10.16 -10.16
CA VAL A 9 -8.96 -10.17 -11.53
C VAL A 9 -10.48 -10.17 -11.50
N ASP A 10 -11.09 -10.99 -10.64
CA ASP A 10 -12.55 -11.09 -10.52
C ASP A 10 -13.16 -9.79 -10.04
N LYS A 11 -12.51 -9.11 -9.08
CA LYS A 11 -12.98 -7.82 -8.57
C LYS A 11 -12.88 -6.71 -9.62
N VAL A 12 -11.76 -6.64 -10.33
CA VAL A 12 -11.57 -5.68 -11.44
C VAL A 12 -12.57 -5.93 -12.56
N LYS A 13 -12.83 -7.19 -12.90
CA LYS A 13 -13.82 -7.57 -13.92
C LYS A 13 -15.24 -7.17 -13.51
N ALA A 14 -15.62 -7.42 -12.26
CA ALA A 14 -16.92 -7.01 -11.73
C ALA A 14 -17.12 -5.48 -11.80
N TRP A 15 -16.11 -4.70 -11.41
CA TRP A 15 -16.15 -3.24 -11.58
C TRP A 15 -16.27 -2.84 -13.05
N TRP A 16 -15.44 -3.43 -13.91
CA TRP A 16 -15.43 -3.11 -15.34
C TRP A 16 -16.78 -3.34 -16.03
N GLU A 17 -17.46 -4.43 -15.69
CA GLU A 17 -18.79 -4.79 -16.19
C GLU A 17 -19.88 -3.87 -15.62
N SER A 18 -19.74 -3.42 -14.37
CA SER A 18 -20.69 -2.49 -13.73
C SER A 18 -20.68 -1.07 -14.33
N PHE A 19 -19.57 -0.68 -14.97
CA PHE A 19 -19.44 0.67 -15.53
C PHE A 19 -20.25 0.84 -16.80
N LEU A 20 -21.29 1.68 -16.74
CA LEU A 20 -22.13 2.06 -17.87
C LEU A 20 -21.90 3.53 -18.24
N PHE A 21 -21.37 3.76 -19.44
CA PHE A 21 -21.14 5.09 -20.00
C PHE A 21 -21.67 5.15 -21.42
N GLN A 22 -22.11 6.33 -21.84
CA GLN A 22 -22.59 6.60 -23.20
C GLN A 22 -21.61 7.52 -23.94
N GLY A 23 -21.46 7.32 -25.25
CA GLY A 23 -20.58 8.12 -26.11
C GLY A 23 -19.87 7.29 -27.16
N ASN A 24 -18.85 7.86 -27.80
CA ASN A 24 -18.00 7.10 -28.72
C ASN A 24 -17.15 6.07 -27.95
N PRO A 25 -16.68 4.99 -28.59
CA PRO A 25 -15.90 3.94 -27.93
C PRO A 25 -14.68 4.45 -27.17
N SER A 26 -13.95 5.43 -27.73
CA SER A 26 -12.77 6.04 -27.08
C SER A 26 -13.14 6.77 -25.79
N PHE A 27 -14.26 7.49 -25.78
CA PHE A 27 -14.78 8.18 -24.60
C PHE A 27 -15.24 7.19 -23.52
N ILE A 28 -15.97 6.15 -23.92
CA ILE A 28 -16.42 5.09 -23.00
C ILE A 28 -15.20 4.43 -22.34
N LEU A 29 -14.18 4.08 -23.13
CA LEU A 29 -12.95 3.49 -22.61
C LEU A 29 -12.24 4.42 -21.61
N ALA A 30 -12.06 5.70 -21.96
CA ALA A 30 -11.43 6.68 -21.08
C ALA A 30 -12.20 6.85 -19.75
N LYS A 31 -13.52 6.86 -19.80
CA LYS A 31 -14.37 6.94 -18.59
C LYS A 31 -14.29 5.68 -17.73
N LYS A 32 -14.30 4.49 -18.34
CA LYS A 32 -14.10 3.22 -17.62
C LYS A 32 -12.74 3.17 -16.92
N LEU A 33 -11.68 3.57 -17.60
CA LEU A 33 -10.33 3.62 -17.00
C LEU A 33 -10.26 4.63 -15.85
N ALA A 34 -10.88 5.80 -15.97
CA ALA A 34 -10.93 6.80 -14.91
C ALA A 34 -11.70 6.31 -13.68
N ALA A 35 -12.86 5.67 -13.89
CA ALA A 35 -13.64 5.06 -12.82
C ALA A 35 -12.88 3.93 -12.12
N LEU A 36 -12.30 3.03 -12.92
CA LEU A 36 -11.48 1.94 -12.40
C LEU A 36 -10.34 2.49 -11.54
N LYS A 37 -9.56 3.47 -12.03
CA LYS A 37 -8.47 4.08 -11.26
C LYS A 37 -8.94 4.60 -9.88
N LEU A 38 -10.12 5.20 -9.78
CA LEU A 38 -10.66 5.69 -8.52
C LEU A 38 -11.03 4.55 -7.57
N ASP A 39 -11.70 3.51 -8.06
CA ASP A 39 -12.08 2.36 -7.24
C ASP A 39 -10.86 1.57 -6.77
N LEU A 40 -9.83 1.44 -7.62
CA LEU A 40 -8.55 0.86 -7.25
C LEU A 40 -7.85 1.64 -6.13
N LYS A 41 -7.89 2.98 -6.21
CA LYS A 41 -7.32 3.83 -5.16
C LYS A 41 -8.05 3.65 -3.83
N LYS A 42 -9.39 3.68 -3.85
CA LYS A 42 -10.20 3.43 -2.65
C LYS A 42 -9.98 2.04 -2.08
N TRP A 43 -9.91 1.03 -2.94
CA TRP A 43 -9.66 -0.34 -2.50
C TRP A 43 -8.28 -0.50 -1.88
N ASN A 44 -7.26 0.15 -2.45
CA ASN A 44 -5.93 0.19 -1.86
C ASN A 44 -5.92 0.87 -0.48
N GLU A 45 -6.66 1.97 -0.31
CA GLU A 45 -6.82 2.64 0.98
C GLU A 45 -7.57 1.79 2.02
N VAL A 46 -8.61 1.05 1.62
CA VAL A 46 -9.40 0.19 2.53
C VAL A 46 -8.62 -1.05 2.97
N GLU A 47 -7.97 -1.75 2.04
CA GLU A 47 -7.26 -3.01 2.36
C GLU A 47 -5.91 -2.77 3.02
N PHE A 48 -5.17 -1.76 2.55
CA PHE A 48 -3.78 -1.54 2.98
C PHE A 48 -3.62 -0.29 3.85
N GLY A 49 -4.69 0.47 4.07
CA GLY A 49 -4.65 1.73 4.80
C GLY A 49 -3.87 2.80 4.05
N ASN A 50 -3.56 3.90 4.77
CA ASN A 50 -2.57 4.86 4.32
C ASN A 50 -1.17 4.25 4.55
N VAL A 51 -0.66 3.55 3.53
CA VAL A 51 0.67 2.91 3.55
C VAL A 51 1.76 3.91 3.91
N THR A 52 1.66 5.15 3.43
CA THR A 52 2.59 6.24 3.77
C THR A 52 2.54 6.57 5.26
N PHE A 53 1.36 6.63 5.86
CA PHE A 53 1.19 6.82 7.31
C PHE A 53 1.75 5.63 8.10
N LYS A 54 1.46 4.39 7.69
CA LYS A 54 1.99 3.18 8.34
C LYS A 54 3.52 3.14 8.28
N LYS A 55 4.11 3.47 7.14
CA LYS A 55 5.55 3.58 6.95
C LYS A 55 6.14 4.68 7.84
N GLN A 56 5.50 5.85 7.93
CA GLN A 56 5.94 6.92 8.82
C GLN A 56 5.89 6.49 10.30
N GLN A 57 4.86 5.77 10.72
CA GLN A 57 4.78 5.23 12.09
C GLN A 57 5.91 4.23 12.39
N LEU A 58 6.24 3.35 11.44
CA LEU A 58 7.34 2.40 11.59
C LEU A 58 8.70 3.13 11.65
N TRP A 59 8.90 4.15 10.82
CA TRP A 59 10.10 4.99 10.87
C TRP A 59 10.24 5.73 12.19
N ASN A 60 9.15 6.29 12.73
CA ASN A 60 9.18 6.95 14.03
C ASN A 60 9.55 5.98 15.15
N LYS A 61 8.95 4.78 15.18
CA LYS A 61 9.31 3.73 16.15
C LYS A 61 10.76 3.29 16.05
N LEU A 62 11.29 3.17 14.83
CA LEU A 62 12.68 2.82 14.60
C LEU A 62 13.60 3.93 15.12
N ASN A 63 13.27 5.19 14.83
CA ASN A 63 14.02 6.35 15.32
C ASN A 63 14.00 6.46 16.85
N ASP A 64 12.87 6.15 17.50
CA ASP A 64 12.78 6.12 18.97
C ASP A 64 13.70 5.04 19.58
N LEU A 65 13.81 3.87 18.93
CA LEU A 65 14.75 2.82 19.35
C LEU A 65 16.21 3.23 19.11
N ASP A 66 16.52 3.85 17.98
CA ASP A 66 17.88 4.32 17.66
C ASP A 66 18.33 5.41 18.66
N VAL A 67 17.47 6.36 19.02
CA VAL A 67 17.75 7.39 20.06
C VAL A 67 17.93 6.76 21.45
N ARG A 68 17.18 5.70 21.76
CA ARG A 68 17.36 4.96 23.02
C ARG A 68 18.69 4.21 23.06
N GLU A 69 19.14 3.67 21.93
CA GLU A 69 20.45 3.00 21.81
C GLU A 69 21.62 3.95 22.11
N GLU A 70 21.51 5.23 21.75
CA GLU A 70 22.52 6.26 22.06
C GLU A 70 22.66 6.55 23.56
N THR A 71 21.59 6.34 24.34
CA THR A 71 21.60 6.59 25.79
C THR A 71 21.85 5.33 26.62
N HIS A 72 21.39 4.15 26.17
CA HIS A 72 21.59 2.87 26.84
C HIS A 72 21.68 1.72 25.82
N PRO A 73 22.50 0.68 26.04
CA PRO A 73 22.53 -0.49 25.17
C PRO A 73 21.15 -1.16 25.09
N LEU A 74 20.65 -1.37 23.86
CA LEU A 74 19.38 -2.05 23.63
C LEU A 74 19.40 -3.50 24.14
N THR A 75 18.27 -3.93 24.69
CA THR A 75 18.02 -5.33 25.07
C THR A 75 17.95 -6.25 23.85
N VAL A 76 18.06 -7.56 24.06
CA VAL A 76 18.00 -8.56 22.98
C VAL A 76 16.63 -8.51 22.28
N GLU A 77 15.57 -8.28 23.04
CA GLU A 77 14.20 -8.10 22.58
C GLU A 77 14.04 -6.83 21.74
N GLU A 78 14.57 -5.68 22.19
CA GLU A 78 14.52 -4.43 21.43
C GLU A 78 15.32 -4.51 20.13
N LYS A 79 16.46 -5.23 20.11
CA LYS A 79 17.22 -5.48 18.88
C LYS A 79 16.43 -6.34 17.89
N PHE A 80 15.71 -7.34 18.38
CA PHE A 80 14.83 -8.15 17.54
C PHE A 80 13.68 -7.31 16.97
N GLU A 81 13.08 -6.42 17.76
CA GLU A 81 12.08 -5.47 17.28
C GLU A 81 12.64 -4.51 16.22
N GLN A 82 13.86 -3.99 16.40
CA GLN A 82 14.53 -3.13 15.42
C GLN A 82 14.69 -3.82 14.06
N VAL A 83 15.11 -5.09 14.04
CA VAL A 83 15.25 -5.90 12.82
C VAL A 83 13.89 -6.14 12.15
N ASN A 84 12.85 -6.43 12.94
CA ASN A 84 11.50 -6.62 12.41
C ASN A 84 10.94 -5.32 11.80
N LEU A 85 11.11 -4.18 12.48
CA LEU A 85 10.69 -2.88 11.98
C LEU A 85 11.37 -2.53 10.66
N ARG A 86 12.69 -2.75 10.54
CA ARG A 86 13.43 -2.56 9.29
C ARG A 86 12.90 -3.45 8.17
N THR A 87 12.70 -4.73 8.46
CA THR A 87 12.15 -5.70 7.49
C THR A 87 10.74 -5.31 7.02
N ASP A 88 9.89 -4.82 7.92
CA ASP A 88 8.54 -4.40 7.57
C ASP A 88 8.53 -3.08 6.77
N ILE A 89 9.45 -2.16 7.05
CA ILE A 89 9.66 -0.97 6.22
C ILE A 89 10.09 -1.36 4.80
N GLU A 90 11.03 -2.29 4.65
CA GLU A 90 11.52 -2.79 3.35
C GLU A 90 10.42 -3.49 2.54
N LYS A 91 9.56 -4.27 3.22
CA LYS A 91 8.38 -4.85 2.56
C LYS A 91 7.46 -3.76 2.05
N LEU A 92 7.15 -2.76 2.87
CA LEU A 92 6.26 -1.66 2.48
C LEU A 92 6.84 -0.82 1.34
N THR A 93 8.14 -0.55 1.31
CA THR A 93 8.80 0.18 0.22
C THR A 93 8.72 -0.60 -1.09
N PHE A 94 9.00 -1.90 -1.06
CA PHE A 94 8.84 -2.77 -2.23
C PHE A 94 7.39 -2.78 -2.75
N PHE A 95 6.40 -2.80 -1.85
CA PHE A 95 4.99 -2.76 -2.22
C PHE A 95 4.52 -1.43 -2.80
N GLU A 96 5.11 -0.31 -2.37
CA GLU A 96 4.91 1.01 -2.97
C GLU A 96 5.48 1.05 -4.39
N GLU A 97 6.73 0.63 -4.59
CA GLU A 97 7.41 0.67 -5.90
C GLU A 97 6.65 -0.08 -7.00
N ILE A 98 6.02 -1.22 -6.67
CA ILE A 98 5.23 -2.01 -7.64
C ILE A 98 3.80 -1.49 -7.84
N SER A 99 3.36 -0.48 -7.08
CA SER A 99 2.00 0.07 -7.17
C SER A 99 1.90 1.41 -7.90
N TRP A 100 3.03 2.09 -8.10
CA TRP A 100 3.12 3.40 -8.76
C TRP A 100 3.79 3.36 -10.14
N ARG A 101 4.23 2.18 -10.59
CA ARG A 101 4.66 1.92 -11.98
C ARG A 101 3.52 1.33 -12.79
#